data_AF-D2B3M7-F1
#
_entry.id   AF-D2B3M7-F1
#
_cell.length_a   1.000
_cell.length_b   1.000
_cell.length_c   1.000
_cell.angle_alpha   90.00
_cell.angle_beta   90.00
_cell.angle_gamma   90.00
#
_symmetry.space_group_name_H-M   'P 1'
#
loop_
_entity.id
_entity.type
_entity.pdbx_description
1 polymer ?
#
loop_
_entity_poly.entity_id
_entity_poly.type
_entity_poly.pdbx_seq_one_letter_code
_entity_poly.pdbx_strand_id
1 'polypeptide(L)'
;MATDGDSFRAVLAQWPSGVVIVTTGTPGGGWHGMTASSFSSVSVDPPLVLVCLARSTRTHRLVQERGTFAVSVLGRDQAELGRRFAGRDRTPDRFAGAAWTTVVTGSPVLADSTGWLDCRVAHAHPGGDHTIFVGEVLAADTPRRVTPVLFHSRAWGRLADPLPDEIAVADTGLLSVLRVRGVEGARPARIARALRAAGTRVRLFGPYGEPPPREDLDPATASALITDPARVGAVVGAGAGVAEFAVPVPERPAGASAPPAGTARPAPENAAVIVDAARRAGLVTVAHVTEAFAEGRADAVLSAVGRLAELGCDEIGLEEGGLPASPLRVRDLLQDAVAAARPVPLRVRLRERHGIGMVNALIAMKSGVRLFDTTLGGVDGALPGEDVLFLAEQLNVASPVDRTALIAGAVDLETCWGSGLPGRTYRSAC
;
A
#
# COMPACT_ATOMS: atom_id res chain seq x y z
N MET A 1 -14.85 -2.50 -43.17
CA MET A 1 -15.74 -1.32 -43.11
C MET A 1 -14.86 -0.08 -43.07
N ALA A 2 -15.22 0.99 -43.79
CA ALA A 2 -14.51 2.27 -43.71
C ALA A 2 -14.78 2.94 -42.36
N THR A 3 -13.79 3.66 -41.81
CA THR A 3 -13.89 4.32 -40.50
C THR A 3 -14.79 5.55 -40.57
N ASP A 4 -15.80 5.62 -39.72
CA ASP A 4 -16.53 6.86 -39.40
C ASP A 4 -16.03 7.46 -38.07
N GLY A 5 -16.39 8.73 -37.81
CA GLY A 5 -15.90 9.45 -36.63
C GLY A 5 -16.37 8.90 -35.28
N ASP A 6 -17.55 8.28 -35.22
CA ASP A 6 -18.09 7.72 -33.99
C ASP A 6 -17.45 6.36 -33.67
N SER A 7 -17.30 5.52 -34.69
CA SER A 7 -16.55 4.27 -34.64
C SER A 7 -15.09 4.53 -34.22
N PHE A 8 -14.43 5.54 -34.81
CA PHE A 8 -13.08 5.95 -34.42
C PHE A 8 -13.00 6.35 -32.94
N ARG A 9 -13.90 7.24 -32.48
CA ARG A 9 -13.95 7.68 -31.08
C ARG A 9 -14.29 6.55 -30.11
N ALA A 10 -15.14 5.61 -30.51
CA ALA A 10 -15.51 4.46 -29.69
C ALA A 10 -14.31 3.53 -29.46
N VAL A 11 -13.56 3.23 -30.53
CA VAL A 11 -12.34 2.42 -30.45
C VAL A 11 -11.27 3.12 -29.61
N LEU A 12 -11.01 4.41 -29.84
CA LEU A 12 -10.03 5.16 -29.04
C LEU A 12 -10.43 5.30 -27.57
N ALA A 13 -11.72 5.31 -27.26
CA ALA A 13 -12.17 5.34 -25.86
C ALA A 13 -11.83 4.05 -25.10
N GLN A 14 -11.54 2.94 -25.77
CA GLN A 14 -11.08 1.69 -25.14
C GLN A 14 -9.60 1.72 -24.78
N TRP A 15 -8.82 2.67 -25.30
CA TRP A 15 -7.41 2.83 -24.95
C TRP A 15 -7.28 3.66 -23.66
N PRO A 16 -6.89 3.07 -22.51
CA PRO A 16 -6.76 3.81 -21.27
C PRO A 16 -5.59 4.80 -21.35
N SER A 17 -5.73 5.93 -20.68
CA SER A 17 -4.69 6.95 -20.58
C SER A 17 -4.63 7.52 -19.17
N GLY A 18 -3.44 8.00 -18.78
CA GLY A 18 -3.35 8.95 -17.67
C GLY A 18 -3.95 10.30 -18.08
N VAL A 19 -4.22 11.15 -17.09
CA VAL A 19 -4.71 12.51 -17.34
C VAL A 19 -3.67 13.52 -16.94
N VAL A 20 -3.40 14.47 -17.84
CA VAL A 20 -2.51 15.60 -17.57
C VAL A 20 -3.22 16.93 -17.75
N ILE A 21 -2.74 17.97 -17.08
CA ILE A 21 -3.02 19.36 -17.43
C ILE A 21 -1.80 19.91 -18.18
N VAL A 22 -2.04 20.42 -19.37
CA VAL A 22 -1.06 21.17 -20.17
C VAL A 22 -1.27 22.64 -19.91
N THR A 23 -0.21 23.36 -19.59
CA THR A 23 -0.26 24.81 -19.30
C THR A 23 0.79 25.58 -20.08
N THR A 24 0.57 26.88 -20.23
CA THR A 24 1.52 27.82 -20.83
C THR A 24 1.20 29.25 -20.38
N GLY A 25 2.14 30.17 -20.59
CA GLY A 25 1.96 31.60 -20.29
C GLY A 25 1.13 32.35 -21.34
N THR A 26 0.46 33.41 -20.94
CA THR A 26 -0.29 34.32 -21.84
C THR A 26 0.48 35.63 -22.09
N PRO A 27 0.22 36.35 -23.21
CA PRO A 27 0.82 37.67 -23.50
C PRO A 27 0.77 38.68 -22.35
N GLY A 28 -0.31 38.69 -21.56
CA GLY A 28 -0.50 39.64 -20.44
C GLY A 28 0.07 39.19 -19.10
N GLY A 29 0.96 38.19 -19.07
CA GLY A 29 1.56 37.67 -17.83
C GLY A 29 0.66 36.70 -17.03
N GLY A 30 -0.57 36.45 -17.48
CA GLY A 30 -1.44 35.43 -16.90
C GLY A 30 -1.14 34.02 -17.42
N TRP A 31 -1.88 33.03 -16.92
CA TRP A 31 -1.72 31.62 -17.28
C TRP A 31 -2.90 31.06 -18.07
N HIS A 32 -2.64 30.01 -18.84
CA HIS A 32 -3.69 29.25 -19.51
C HIS A 32 -3.35 27.76 -19.49
N GLY A 33 -4.37 26.91 -19.54
CA GLY A 33 -4.18 25.48 -19.63
C GLY A 33 -5.43 24.71 -19.99
N MET A 34 -5.23 23.45 -20.34
CA MET A 34 -6.29 22.49 -20.64
C MET A 34 -5.91 21.10 -20.20
N THR A 35 -6.93 20.28 -19.97
CA THR A 35 -6.74 18.84 -19.77
C THR A 35 -6.42 18.17 -21.10
N ALA A 36 -5.46 17.25 -21.09
CA ALA A 36 -5.12 16.40 -22.22
C ALA A 36 -4.92 14.94 -21.77
N SER A 37 -5.23 14.01 -22.67
CA SER A 37 -4.96 12.58 -22.53
C SER A 37 -4.09 12.04 -23.66
N SER A 38 -3.63 12.92 -24.57
CA SER A 38 -2.77 12.61 -25.72
C SER A 38 -1.28 12.68 -25.39
N PHE A 39 -0.93 12.79 -24.10
CA PHE A 39 0.45 12.89 -23.65
C PHE A 39 1.18 11.53 -23.78
N SER A 40 2.44 11.57 -24.22
CA SER A 40 3.31 10.38 -24.28
C SER A 40 4.78 10.76 -24.14
N SER A 41 5.59 9.86 -23.58
CA SER A 41 7.04 9.93 -23.68
C SER A 41 7.51 9.62 -25.10
N VAL A 42 8.65 10.20 -25.51
CA VAL A 42 9.23 10.04 -26.86
C VAL A 42 10.68 9.56 -26.78
N SER A 43 11.53 10.20 -25.98
CA SER A 43 12.96 9.89 -25.91
C SER A 43 13.50 10.15 -24.50
N VAL A 44 14.56 9.43 -24.13
CA VAL A 44 15.32 9.65 -22.89
C VAL A 44 16.52 10.57 -23.14
N ASP A 45 17.20 10.45 -24.28
CA ASP A 45 18.36 11.27 -24.64
C ASP A 45 18.27 11.76 -26.11
N PRO A 46 17.95 13.04 -26.37
CA PRO A 46 17.54 14.04 -25.37
C PRO A 46 16.16 13.68 -24.76
N PRO A 47 15.82 14.20 -23.56
CA PRO A 47 14.55 13.90 -22.91
C PRO A 47 13.39 14.59 -23.64
N LEU A 48 12.59 13.82 -24.37
CA LEU A 48 11.48 14.32 -25.18
C LEU A 48 10.14 13.71 -24.76
N VAL A 49 9.10 14.55 -24.78
CA VAL A 49 7.70 14.16 -24.64
C VAL A 49 6.86 14.76 -25.77
N LEU A 50 5.65 14.26 -25.97
CA LEU A 50 4.70 14.86 -26.91
C LEU A 50 3.32 15.10 -26.29
N VAL A 51 2.59 16.04 -26.89
CA VAL A 51 1.16 16.23 -26.68
C VAL A 51 0.47 16.66 -27.97
N CYS A 52 -0.70 16.09 -28.25
CA CYS A 52 -1.52 16.49 -29.39
C CYS A 52 -2.56 17.52 -28.94
N LEU A 53 -2.50 18.73 -29.48
CA LEU A 53 -3.44 19.81 -29.17
C LEU A 53 -4.30 20.14 -30.41
N ALA A 54 -5.61 20.19 -30.22
CA ALA A 54 -6.55 20.56 -31.28
C ALA A 54 -6.29 22.02 -31.70
N ARG A 55 -6.22 22.27 -33.01
CA ARG A 55 -5.92 23.58 -33.60
C ARG A 55 -6.97 24.65 -33.26
N SER A 56 -8.17 24.24 -32.87
CA SER A 56 -9.26 25.12 -32.43
C SER A 56 -9.09 25.61 -30.98
N THR A 57 -8.16 25.05 -30.21
CA THR A 57 -8.00 25.40 -28.79
C THR A 57 -7.14 26.64 -28.60
N ARG A 58 -7.47 27.44 -27.58
CA ARG A 58 -6.62 28.57 -27.17
C ARG A 58 -5.24 28.11 -26.68
N THR A 59 -5.17 26.95 -26.03
CA THR A 59 -3.90 26.36 -25.58
C THR A 59 -2.98 26.06 -26.75
N HIS A 60 -3.47 25.48 -27.85
CA HIS A 60 -2.67 25.28 -29.07
C HIS A 60 -2.02 26.57 -29.54
N ARG A 61 -2.82 27.64 -29.72
CA ARG A 61 -2.32 28.95 -30.18
C ARG A 61 -1.23 29.49 -29.25
N LEU A 62 -1.46 29.43 -27.94
CA LEU A 62 -0.50 29.95 -26.96
C LEU A 62 0.79 29.13 -26.93
N VAL A 63 0.72 27.80 -26.98
CA VAL A 63 1.92 26.95 -27.05
C VAL A 63 2.71 27.22 -28.33
N GLN A 64 2.02 27.38 -29.46
CA GLN A 64 2.64 27.74 -30.74
C GLN A 64 3.35 29.11 -30.68
N GLU A 65 2.73 30.11 -30.04
CA GLU A 65 3.28 31.47 -29.92
C GLU A 65 4.41 31.57 -28.87
N ARG A 66 4.30 30.84 -27.76
CA ARG A 66 5.26 30.88 -26.65
C ARG A 66 6.45 29.97 -26.85
N GLY A 67 6.28 28.86 -27.57
CA GLY A 67 7.31 27.83 -27.71
C GLY A 67 7.62 27.08 -26.40
N THR A 68 6.77 27.22 -25.39
CA THR A 68 6.94 26.57 -24.08
C THR A 68 5.59 26.08 -23.54
N PHE A 69 5.64 24.97 -22.80
CA PHE A 69 4.49 24.42 -22.09
C PHE A 69 4.96 23.60 -20.90
N ALA A 70 4.10 23.44 -19.91
CA ALA A 70 4.30 22.48 -18.83
C ALA A 70 3.21 21.40 -18.86
N VAL A 71 3.55 20.23 -18.31
CA VAL A 71 2.66 19.09 -18.15
C VAL A 71 2.59 18.75 -16.67
N SER A 72 1.40 18.56 -16.12
CA SER A 72 1.20 18.09 -14.74
C SER A 72 0.33 16.84 -14.73
N VAL A 73 0.86 15.72 -14.23
CA VAL A 73 0.19 14.42 -14.16
C VAL A 73 -0.68 14.35 -12.91
N LEU A 74 -1.98 14.13 -13.11
CA LEU A 74 -2.96 14.26 -12.02
C LEU A 74 -3.08 13.00 -11.15
N GLY A 75 -3.13 13.21 -9.84
CA GLY A 75 -3.48 12.18 -8.87
C GLY A 75 -4.97 11.85 -8.87
N ARG A 76 -5.33 10.70 -8.27
CA ARG A 76 -6.74 10.25 -8.12
C ARG A 76 -7.66 11.26 -7.45
N ASP A 77 -7.12 12.05 -6.54
CA ASP A 77 -7.76 13.12 -5.77
C ASP A 77 -7.95 14.42 -6.57
N GLN A 78 -7.22 14.57 -7.69
CA GLN A 78 -7.25 15.75 -8.56
C GLN A 78 -8.19 15.57 -9.77
N ALA A 79 -9.04 14.55 -9.77
CA ALA A 79 -10.00 14.29 -10.84
C ALA A 79 -10.92 15.50 -11.11
N GLU A 80 -11.33 16.22 -10.07
CA GLU A 80 -12.18 17.41 -10.22
C GLU A 80 -11.43 18.58 -10.86
N LEU A 81 -10.16 18.80 -10.51
CA LEU A 81 -9.30 19.78 -11.16
C LEU A 81 -9.14 19.45 -12.65
N GLY A 82 -8.93 18.17 -12.98
CA GLY A 82 -8.90 17.70 -14.37
C GLY A 82 -10.20 17.96 -15.14
N ARG A 83 -11.38 17.80 -14.52
CA ARG A 83 -12.67 18.14 -15.15
C ARG A 83 -12.81 19.63 -15.41
N ARG A 84 -12.33 20.45 -14.47
CA ARG A 84 -12.31 21.91 -14.61
C ARG A 84 -11.49 22.37 -15.81
N PHE A 85 -10.26 21.84 -15.94
CA PHE A 85 -9.40 22.15 -17.09
C PHE A 85 -9.87 21.53 -18.41
N ALA A 86 -10.75 20.52 -18.36
CA ALA A 86 -11.44 19.96 -19.53
C ALA A 86 -12.67 20.81 -19.98
N GLY A 87 -12.99 21.90 -19.27
CA GLY A 87 -14.14 22.75 -19.58
C GLY A 87 -15.49 22.12 -19.22
N ARG A 88 -15.51 21.11 -18.35
CA ARG A 88 -16.74 20.52 -17.81
C ARG A 88 -17.35 21.32 -16.66
N ASP A 89 -16.61 22.28 -16.14
CA ASP A 89 -16.99 23.22 -15.10
C ASP A 89 -16.92 24.66 -15.67
N ARG A 90 -17.82 25.52 -15.19
CA ARG A 90 -17.94 26.95 -15.54
C ARG A 90 -17.12 27.87 -14.63
N THR A 91 -16.31 27.33 -13.72
CA THR A 91 -15.41 28.11 -12.86
C THR A 91 -14.62 29.15 -13.69
N PRO A 92 -14.76 30.47 -13.38
CA PRO A 92 -14.12 31.54 -14.16
C PRO A 92 -12.60 31.48 -14.15
N ASP A 93 -12.01 31.21 -12.98
CA ASP A 93 -10.57 30.99 -12.82
C ASP A 93 -10.26 29.51 -12.58
N ARG A 94 -9.75 28.85 -13.62
CA ARG A 94 -9.44 27.42 -13.56
C ARG A 94 -8.32 27.10 -12.57
N PHE A 95 -7.43 28.06 -12.29
CA PHE A 95 -6.26 27.88 -11.43
C PHE A 95 -6.60 28.03 -9.94
N ALA A 96 -7.73 28.63 -9.59
CA ALA A 96 -8.13 28.90 -8.21
C ALA A 96 -8.21 27.61 -7.35
N GLY A 97 -7.74 27.69 -6.11
CA GLY A 97 -7.83 26.59 -5.14
C GLY A 97 -6.84 25.44 -5.36
N ALA A 98 -5.83 25.63 -6.22
CA ALA A 98 -4.70 24.70 -6.37
C ALA A 98 -3.37 25.49 -6.33
N ALA A 99 -2.31 24.83 -5.87
CA ALA A 99 -0.98 25.46 -5.76
C ALA A 99 -0.23 25.31 -7.09
N TRP A 100 0.06 26.43 -7.74
CA TRP A 100 0.81 26.48 -9.00
C TRP A 100 2.10 27.25 -8.80
N THR A 101 3.17 26.78 -9.45
CA THR A 101 4.47 27.45 -9.45
C THR A 101 5.05 27.45 -10.86
N THR A 102 6.12 28.20 -11.10
CA THR A 102 6.86 28.23 -12.36
C THR A 102 8.28 27.77 -12.14
N VAL A 103 8.89 27.15 -13.15
CA VAL A 103 10.25 26.58 -13.04
C VAL A 103 11.21 27.27 -14.01
N VAL A 104 11.55 26.63 -15.14
CA VAL A 104 12.53 27.14 -16.11
C VAL A 104 11.87 28.00 -17.18
N THR A 105 10.73 27.56 -17.73
CA THR A 105 10.11 28.23 -18.90
C THR A 105 9.11 29.33 -18.55
N GLY A 106 8.75 29.45 -17.27
CA GLY A 106 7.64 30.29 -16.83
C GLY A 106 6.26 29.68 -17.06
N SER A 107 6.16 28.47 -17.64
CA SER A 107 4.91 27.73 -17.71
C SER A 107 4.54 27.18 -16.33
N PRO A 108 3.26 27.27 -15.90
CA PRO A 108 2.89 26.91 -14.54
C PRO A 108 2.74 25.40 -14.36
N VAL A 109 3.45 24.83 -13.40
CA VAL A 109 3.32 23.42 -12.97
C VAL A 109 2.46 23.33 -11.71
N LEU A 110 1.69 22.25 -11.59
CA LEU A 110 0.90 21.96 -10.40
C LEU A 110 1.82 21.39 -9.30
N ALA A 111 1.99 22.13 -8.21
CA ALA A 111 2.96 21.83 -7.16
C ALA A 111 2.66 20.51 -6.42
N ASP A 112 1.38 20.15 -6.31
CA ASP A 112 0.90 18.91 -5.70
C ASP A 112 0.49 17.86 -6.74
N SER A 113 1.03 17.89 -7.97
CA SER A 113 0.82 16.81 -8.95
C SER A 113 1.58 15.53 -8.57
N THR A 114 1.23 14.40 -9.19
CA THR A 114 2.02 13.15 -9.05
C THR A 114 3.39 13.25 -9.72
N GLY A 115 3.48 14.13 -10.73
CA GLY A 115 4.71 14.56 -11.36
C GLY A 115 4.42 15.65 -12.38
N TRP A 116 5.44 16.46 -12.67
CA TRP A 116 5.34 17.52 -13.66
C TRP A 116 6.59 17.60 -14.52
N LEU A 117 6.43 18.15 -15.73
CA LEU A 117 7.49 18.38 -16.71
C LEU A 117 7.39 19.81 -17.22
N ASP A 118 8.50 20.52 -17.28
CA ASP A 118 8.61 21.86 -17.84
C ASP A 118 9.36 21.80 -19.19
N CYS A 119 8.68 22.18 -20.28
CA CYS A 119 9.09 21.82 -21.63
C CYS A 119 9.25 23.04 -22.55
N ARG A 120 10.28 22.98 -23.40
CA ARG A 120 10.41 23.83 -24.59
C ARG A 120 9.98 23.06 -25.82
N VAL A 121 9.20 23.67 -26.70
CA VAL A 121 8.80 23.06 -27.98
C VAL A 121 10.05 22.85 -28.84
N ALA A 122 10.39 21.60 -29.12
CA ALA A 122 11.45 21.20 -30.04
C ALA A 122 10.90 21.10 -31.46
N HIS A 123 9.73 20.46 -31.63
CA HIS A 123 9.09 20.28 -32.93
C HIS A 123 7.56 20.42 -32.86
N ALA A 124 6.96 20.83 -33.97
CA ALA A 124 5.51 20.87 -34.14
C ALA A 124 5.15 20.22 -35.48
N HIS A 125 4.43 19.10 -35.43
CA HIS A 125 4.05 18.33 -36.62
C HIS A 125 2.53 18.40 -36.88
N PRO A 126 2.09 18.52 -38.14
CA PRO A 126 0.69 18.37 -38.50
C PRO A 126 0.14 16.98 -38.13
N GLY A 127 -1.04 16.93 -37.51
CA GLY A 127 -1.74 15.69 -37.13
C GLY A 127 -3.23 15.77 -37.44
N GLY A 128 -3.59 16.17 -38.66
CA GLY A 128 -4.99 16.43 -39.04
C GLY A 128 -5.53 17.71 -38.41
N ASP A 129 -6.61 17.59 -37.63
CA ASP A 129 -7.21 18.69 -36.86
C ASP A 129 -6.41 19.04 -35.57
N HIS A 130 -5.37 18.25 -35.27
CA HIS A 130 -4.42 18.49 -34.18
C HIS A 130 -3.04 18.91 -34.70
N THR A 131 -2.23 19.43 -33.78
CA THR A 131 -0.77 19.54 -33.93
C THR A 131 -0.10 18.71 -32.86
N ILE A 132 0.89 17.92 -33.25
CA ILE A 132 1.73 17.12 -32.36
C ILE A 132 2.89 18.02 -31.94
N PHE A 133 2.87 18.52 -30.72
CA PHE A 133 3.99 19.25 -30.15
C PHE A 133 4.93 18.26 -29.47
N VAL A 134 6.19 18.22 -29.91
CA VAL A 134 7.27 17.51 -29.23
C VAL A 134 8.02 18.52 -28.39
N GLY A 135 8.07 18.29 -27.08
CA GLY A 135 8.75 19.14 -26.11
C GLY A 135 10.02 18.49 -25.57
N GLU A 136 11.11 19.25 -25.53
CA GLU A 136 12.30 18.93 -24.77
C GLU A 136 12.07 19.30 -23.30
N VAL A 137 12.27 18.33 -22.41
CA VAL A 137 12.08 18.51 -20.97
C VAL A 137 13.29 19.20 -20.39
N LEU A 138 13.08 20.41 -19.84
CA LEU A 138 14.12 21.23 -19.22
C LEU A 138 14.18 21.03 -17.70
N ALA A 139 13.06 20.66 -17.07
CA ALA A 139 12.98 20.30 -15.67
C ALA A 139 11.82 19.32 -15.43
N ALA A 140 11.97 18.48 -14.41
CA ALA A 140 10.96 17.50 -14.00
C ALA A 140 11.06 17.22 -12.50
N ASP A 141 9.93 16.87 -11.88
CA ASP A 141 9.90 16.39 -10.50
C ASP A 141 8.67 15.48 -10.26
N THR A 142 8.69 14.71 -9.17
CA THR A 142 7.59 13.90 -8.66
C THR A 142 7.25 14.31 -7.22
N PRO A 143 6.49 15.40 -7.02
CA PRO A 143 6.31 16.01 -5.69
C PRO A 143 5.66 15.09 -4.64
N ARG A 144 4.84 14.13 -5.07
CA ARG A 144 4.19 13.15 -4.18
C ARG A 144 3.91 11.83 -4.88
N ARG A 145 3.75 10.78 -4.08
CA ARG A 145 3.42 9.41 -4.54
C ARG A 145 1.95 9.10 -4.29
N VAL A 146 1.10 9.28 -5.29
CA VAL A 146 -0.33 8.92 -5.25
C VAL A 146 -0.73 8.26 -6.56
N THR A 147 -1.67 7.30 -6.54
CA THR A 147 -2.16 6.64 -7.75
C THR A 147 -2.71 7.67 -8.75
N PRO A 148 -2.30 7.66 -10.03
CA PRO A 148 -2.79 8.61 -11.01
C PRO A 148 -4.28 8.38 -11.31
N VAL A 149 -4.96 9.43 -11.75
CA VAL A 149 -6.30 9.29 -12.31
C VAL A 149 -6.22 8.72 -13.74
N LEU A 150 -7.10 7.77 -14.06
CA LEU A 150 -7.23 7.22 -15.40
C LEU A 150 -8.41 7.81 -16.15
N PHE A 151 -8.29 7.85 -17.47
CA PHE A 151 -9.40 8.11 -18.37
C PHE A 151 -9.57 6.92 -19.31
N HIS A 152 -10.73 6.27 -19.24
CA HIS A 152 -11.09 5.10 -20.03
C HIS A 152 -12.60 5.07 -20.28
N SER A 153 -13.03 4.73 -21.50
CA SER A 153 -14.43 4.68 -21.91
C SER A 153 -15.23 5.94 -21.56
N ARG A 154 -14.60 7.12 -21.72
CA ARG A 154 -15.15 8.45 -21.37
C ARG A 154 -15.45 8.65 -19.87
N ALA A 155 -14.98 7.75 -19.02
CA ALA A 155 -15.10 7.82 -17.58
C ALA A 155 -13.75 8.13 -16.94
N TRP A 156 -13.82 8.83 -15.80
CA TRP A 156 -12.68 9.06 -14.93
C TRP A 156 -12.61 7.89 -13.94
N GLY A 157 -11.53 7.13 -14.00
CA GLY A 157 -11.34 5.89 -13.25
C GLY A 157 -10.05 5.87 -12.44
N ARG A 158 -9.78 4.71 -11.85
CA ARG A 158 -8.55 4.39 -11.12
C ARG A 158 -7.96 3.14 -11.75
N LEU A 159 -6.63 2.97 -11.64
CA LEU A 159 -6.03 1.65 -11.88
C LEU A 159 -6.74 0.64 -10.98
N ALA A 160 -7.22 -0.46 -11.56
CA ALA A 160 -7.60 -1.60 -10.76
C ALA A 160 -6.29 -2.16 -10.20
N ASP A 161 -6.14 -2.13 -8.88
CA ASP A 161 -5.05 -2.81 -8.21
C ASP A 161 -5.25 -4.32 -8.45
N PRO A 162 -4.42 -4.97 -9.28
CA PRO A 162 -4.55 -6.41 -9.52
C PRO A 162 -4.30 -7.14 -8.21
N LEU A 163 -4.92 -8.31 -8.06
CA LEU A 163 -4.56 -9.21 -6.98
C LEU A 163 -3.06 -9.55 -7.10
N PRO A 164 -2.35 -9.75 -5.99
CA PRO A 164 -0.97 -10.19 -6.04
C PRO A 164 -0.90 -11.60 -6.65
N ASP A 165 0.22 -11.91 -7.31
CA ASP A 165 0.45 -13.26 -7.85
C ASP A 165 0.58 -14.30 -6.72
N GLU A 166 1.09 -13.87 -5.57
CA GLU A 166 1.34 -14.71 -4.41
C GLU A 166 1.09 -13.92 -3.10
N ILE A 167 0.58 -14.62 -2.08
CA ILE A 167 0.53 -14.16 -0.69
C ILE A 167 1.23 -15.13 0.26
N ALA A 168 1.67 -14.63 1.41
CA ALA A 168 2.13 -15.46 2.52
C ALA A 168 1.40 -15.12 3.82
N VAL A 169 1.24 -16.11 4.69
CA VAL A 169 0.70 -15.96 6.05
C VAL A 169 1.79 -16.19 7.09
N ALA A 170 1.73 -15.45 8.18
CA ALA A 170 2.47 -15.71 9.41
C ALA A 170 1.50 -15.94 10.56
N ASP A 171 1.82 -16.85 11.48
CA ASP A 171 1.11 -17.00 12.74
C ASP A 171 1.81 -16.16 13.82
N THR A 172 1.12 -15.12 14.29
CA THR A 172 1.68 -14.18 15.28
C THR A 172 0.96 -14.21 16.63
N GLY A 173 -0.04 -15.09 16.80
CA GLY A 173 -0.94 -15.11 17.96
C GLY A 173 -1.06 -16.46 18.69
N LEU A 174 -0.82 -17.59 18.02
CA LEU A 174 -1.18 -18.92 18.53
C LEU A 174 -0.47 -19.25 19.85
N LEU A 175 0.85 -19.14 19.88
CA LEU A 175 1.61 -19.48 21.08
C LEU A 175 1.34 -18.52 22.24
N SER A 176 1.07 -17.25 21.93
CA SER A 176 0.67 -16.28 22.95
C SER A 176 -0.65 -16.67 23.60
N VAL A 177 -1.66 -17.03 22.81
CA VAL A 177 -2.99 -17.38 23.36
C VAL A 177 -2.98 -18.72 24.10
N LEU A 178 -2.22 -19.70 23.61
CA LEU A 178 -2.06 -21.01 24.29
C LEU A 178 -1.41 -20.83 25.66
N ARG A 179 -0.36 -20.01 25.76
CA ARG A 179 0.30 -19.67 27.04
C ARG A 179 -0.65 -18.98 28.01
N VAL A 180 -1.43 -17.99 27.55
CA VAL A 180 -2.43 -17.30 28.39
C VAL A 180 -3.49 -18.27 28.91
N ARG A 181 -3.81 -19.32 28.16
CA ARG A 181 -4.73 -20.39 28.57
C ARG A 181 -4.07 -21.50 29.43
N GLY A 182 -2.77 -21.40 29.72
CA GLY A 182 -2.04 -22.42 30.47
C GLY A 182 -1.79 -23.71 29.67
N VAL A 183 -1.91 -23.68 28.34
CA VAL A 183 -1.57 -24.80 27.47
C VAL A 183 -0.08 -24.74 27.16
N GLU A 184 0.70 -25.59 27.84
CA GLU A 184 2.17 -25.65 27.72
C GLU A 184 2.64 -27.05 27.35
N GLY A 185 3.95 -27.22 27.16
CA GLY A 185 4.59 -28.51 26.90
C GLY A 185 4.66 -28.92 25.43
N ALA A 186 4.69 -30.23 25.17
CA ALA A 186 5.05 -30.80 23.87
C ALA A 186 4.04 -30.48 22.74
N ARG A 187 2.76 -30.28 23.08
CA ARG A 187 1.70 -30.11 22.07
C ARG A 187 1.77 -28.72 21.37
N PRO A 188 1.81 -27.57 22.07
CA PRO A 188 2.05 -26.27 21.43
C PRO A 188 3.33 -26.26 20.58
N ALA A 189 4.41 -26.87 21.06
CA ALA A 189 5.67 -26.99 20.33
C ALA A 189 5.51 -27.82 19.04
N ARG A 190 4.75 -28.93 19.10
CA ARG A 190 4.44 -29.76 17.93
C ARG A 190 3.62 -28.99 16.89
N ILE A 191 2.56 -28.27 17.30
CA ILE A 191 1.74 -27.48 16.38
C ILE A 191 2.60 -26.38 15.74
N ALA A 192 3.39 -25.64 16.52
CA ALA A 192 4.29 -24.63 15.98
C ALA A 192 5.31 -25.22 15.00
N ARG A 193 5.88 -26.40 15.29
CA ARG A 193 6.80 -27.10 14.37
C ARG A 193 6.10 -27.47 13.06
N ALA A 194 4.86 -27.98 13.13
CA ALA A 194 4.08 -28.33 11.95
C ALA A 194 3.76 -27.12 11.07
N LEU A 195 3.39 -25.98 11.68
CA LEU A 195 3.15 -24.73 10.94
C LEU A 195 4.43 -24.23 10.24
N ARG A 196 5.58 -24.28 10.91
CA ARG A 196 6.87 -23.91 10.29
C ARG A 196 7.23 -24.83 9.13
N ALA A 197 7.04 -26.14 9.29
CA ALA A 197 7.27 -27.11 8.22
C ALA A 197 6.33 -26.89 7.02
N ALA A 198 5.16 -26.30 7.24
CA ALA A 198 4.23 -25.87 6.20
C ALA A 198 4.63 -24.56 5.50
N GLY A 199 5.78 -23.95 5.85
CA GLY A 199 6.22 -22.66 5.31
C GLY A 199 5.62 -21.44 6.00
N THR A 200 4.89 -21.60 7.11
CA THR A 200 4.35 -20.47 7.87
C THR A 200 5.41 -19.92 8.82
N ARG A 201 5.66 -18.61 8.78
CA ARG A 201 6.44 -17.94 9.82
C ARG A 201 5.64 -17.93 11.12
N VAL A 202 6.22 -18.41 12.22
CA VAL A 202 5.56 -18.48 13.53
C VAL A 202 6.31 -17.61 14.54
N ARG A 203 5.56 -16.76 15.26
CA ARG A 203 6.09 -16.00 16.39
C ARG A 203 6.24 -16.90 17.61
N LEU A 204 7.48 -17.35 17.83
CA LEU A 204 7.82 -18.28 18.92
C LEU A 204 8.11 -17.56 20.23
N PHE A 205 8.64 -16.34 20.13
CA PHE A 205 9.10 -15.58 21.28
C PHE A 205 8.19 -14.37 21.48
N GLY A 206 7.58 -14.31 22.66
CA GLY A 206 6.79 -13.17 23.12
C GLY A 206 7.52 -12.40 24.22
N PRO A 207 6.93 -11.31 24.72
CA PRO A 207 7.55 -10.48 25.77
C PRO A 207 7.81 -11.25 27.08
N TYR A 208 7.10 -12.34 27.31
CA TYR A 208 7.15 -13.15 28.52
C TYR A 208 7.19 -14.64 28.14
N GLY A 209 8.32 -15.30 28.30
CA GLY A 209 8.44 -16.76 28.18
C GLY A 209 9.83 -17.23 27.75
N GLU A 210 10.18 -18.45 28.15
CA GLU A 210 11.43 -19.09 27.73
C GLU A 210 11.38 -19.49 26.25
N PRO A 211 12.51 -19.38 25.53
CA PRO A 211 12.62 -19.83 24.15
C PRO A 211 12.40 -21.35 24.03
N PRO A 212 11.72 -21.86 22.99
CA PRO A 212 11.71 -23.29 22.70
C PRO A 212 13.14 -23.85 22.48
N PRO A 213 13.35 -25.18 22.63
CA PRO A 213 14.63 -25.83 22.37
C PRO A 213 15.15 -25.55 20.94
N ARG A 214 16.46 -25.28 20.81
CA ARG A 214 17.10 -24.83 19.56
C ARG A 214 17.08 -25.84 18.40
N GLU A 215 17.04 -27.14 18.69
CA GLU A 215 17.27 -28.21 17.70
C GLU A 215 16.17 -28.31 16.62
N ASP A 216 15.05 -27.60 16.78
CA ASP A 216 13.89 -27.60 15.88
C ASP A 216 13.64 -26.26 15.15
N LEU A 217 14.57 -25.29 15.24
CA LEU A 217 14.36 -23.92 14.80
C LEU A 217 15.01 -23.63 13.45
N ASP A 218 14.17 -23.27 12.49
CA ASP A 218 14.59 -22.66 11.23
C ASP A 218 14.46 -21.13 11.35
N PRO A 219 15.56 -20.37 11.23
CA PRO A 219 15.53 -18.91 11.29
C PRO A 219 14.56 -18.27 10.29
N ALA A 220 14.34 -18.88 9.11
CA ALA A 220 13.45 -18.33 8.09
C ALA A 220 11.97 -18.32 8.51
N THR A 221 11.58 -19.24 9.41
CA THR A 221 10.20 -19.43 9.86
C THR A 221 9.99 -19.10 11.34
N ALA A 222 11.03 -18.66 12.06
CA ALA A 222 10.96 -18.30 13.48
C ALA A 222 11.11 -16.78 13.69
N SER A 223 10.11 -16.18 14.35
CA SER A 223 10.12 -14.75 14.70
C SER A 223 9.93 -14.47 16.19
N ALA A 224 10.41 -13.32 16.63
CA ALA A 224 10.37 -12.87 18.02
C ALA A 224 9.81 -11.45 18.15
N LEU A 225 8.88 -11.23 19.08
CA LEU A 225 8.43 -9.89 19.44
C LEU A 225 9.39 -9.26 20.47
N ILE A 226 10.05 -8.19 20.06
CA ILE A 226 11.02 -7.42 20.81
C ILE A 226 10.32 -6.22 21.45
N THR A 227 10.26 -6.23 22.78
CA THR A 227 9.74 -5.11 23.58
C THR A 227 10.84 -4.22 24.17
N ASP A 228 12.08 -4.72 24.16
CA ASP A 228 13.27 -4.05 24.70
C ASP A 228 14.45 -4.30 23.74
N PRO A 229 15.12 -3.25 23.22
CA PRO A 229 16.26 -3.40 22.34
C PRO A 229 17.39 -4.28 22.90
N ALA A 230 17.56 -4.34 24.23
CA ALA A 230 18.57 -5.18 24.87
C ALA A 230 18.35 -6.69 24.62
N ARG A 231 17.13 -7.09 24.24
CA ARG A 231 16.77 -8.49 23.99
C ARG A 231 17.11 -8.99 22.58
N VAL A 232 17.54 -8.12 21.67
CA VAL A 232 17.88 -8.53 20.29
C VAL A 232 18.93 -9.65 20.28
N GLY A 233 19.99 -9.53 21.08
CA GLY A 233 21.03 -10.58 21.17
C GLY A 233 20.49 -11.91 21.72
N ALA A 234 19.55 -11.86 22.68
CA ALA A 234 18.90 -13.05 23.21
C ALA A 234 18.00 -13.72 22.15
N VAL A 235 17.34 -12.94 21.29
CA VAL A 235 16.52 -13.43 20.17
C VAL A 235 17.36 -14.17 19.13
N VAL A 236 18.52 -13.61 18.77
CA VAL A 236 19.49 -14.29 17.89
C VAL A 236 19.97 -15.59 18.53
N GLY A 237 20.35 -15.51 19.80
CA GLY A 237 20.71 -16.67 20.59
C GLY A 237 19.57 -17.69 20.66
N ALA A 238 18.31 -17.29 20.57
CA ALA A 238 17.20 -18.22 20.59
C ALA A 238 16.94 -18.89 19.23
N GLY A 239 17.61 -18.46 18.15
CA GLY A 239 17.47 -19.04 16.80
C GLY A 239 16.36 -18.42 15.95
N ALA A 240 15.84 -17.23 16.31
CA ALA A 240 14.93 -16.49 15.43
C ALA A 240 15.71 -15.81 14.31
N GLY A 241 15.16 -15.78 13.09
CA GLY A 241 15.69 -14.97 11.98
C GLY A 241 14.97 -13.64 11.80
N VAL A 242 13.84 -13.43 12.51
CA VAL A 242 13.01 -12.24 12.37
C VAL A 242 12.75 -11.56 13.71
N ALA A 243 13.07 -10.27 13.77
CA ALA A 243 12.81 -9.36 14.88
C ALA A 243 11.55 -8.53 14.59
N GLU A 244 10.51 -8.74 15.39
CA GLU A 244 9.26 -8.00 15.30
C GLU A 244 9.17 -6.97 16.44
N PHE A 245 8.57 -5.80 16.24
CA PHE A 245 8.34 -4.83 17.32
C PHE A 245 7.10 -3.98 17.05
N ALA A 246 6.44 -3.52 18.11
CA ALA A 246 5.24 -2.70 18.01
C ALA A 246 5.59 -1.20 17.98
N VAL A 247 4.84 -0.44 17.19
CA VAL A 247 4.97 1.02 17.06
C VAL A 247 3.59 1.64 17.31
N PRO A 248 3.35 2.23 18.49
CA PRO A 248 2.10 2.91 18.76
C PRO A 248 2.00 4.20 17.94
N VAL A 249 0.80 4.47 17.41
CA VAL A 249 0.48 5.77 16.83
C VAL A 249 -0.08 6.67 17.93
N PRO A 250 0.52 7.83 18.21
CA PRO A 250 0.04 8.71 19.27
C PRO A 250 -1.41 9.14 19.01
N GLU A 251 -2.22 9.18 20.08
CA GLU A 251 -3.58 9.68 20.00
C GLU A 251 -3.58 11.20 19.75
N ARG A 252 -4.49 11.69 18.91
CA ARG A 252 -4.79 13.12 18.88
C ARG A 252 -5.49 13.46 20.20
N PRO A 253 -5.06 14.48 20.98
CA PRO A 253 -5.50 14.61 22.35
C PRO A 253 -6.96 15.07 22.43
N ALA A 254 -7.81 14.27 23.07
CA ALA A 254 -8.92 14.74 23.89
C ALA A 254 -9.39 13.64 24.86
N GLY A 255 -8.83 13.63 26.09
CA GLY A 255 -9.55 13.22 27.29
C GLY A 255 -9.96 11.75 27.48
N ALA A 256 -9.10 10.75 27.22
CA ALA A 256 -9.36 9.36 27.59
C ALA A 256 -8.17 8.67 28.28
N SER A 257 -8.49 7.75 29.20
CA SER A 257 -7.57 7.08 30.13
C SER A 257 -6.70 5.99 29.49
N ALA A 258 -5.56 5.73 30.13
CA ALA A 258 -4.52 4.77 29.73
C ALA A 258 -5.04 3.34 29.43
N PRO A 259 -4.40 2.61 28.49
CA PRO A 259 -4.72 1.22 28.18
C PRO A 259 -4.41 0.27 29.37
N PRO A 260 -5.04 -0.91 29.44
CA PRO A 260 -4.84 -1.86 30.53
C PRO A 260 -3.37 -2.29 30.68
N ALA A 261 -2.94 -2.45 31.94
CA ALA A 261 -1.57 -2.78 32.30
C ALA A 261 -1.16 -4.16 31.75
N GLY A 262 -0.04 -4.21 31.01
CA GLY A 262 0.55 -5.45 30.48
C GLY A 262 1.01 -5.40 29.01
N THR A 263 0.71 -4.32 28.26
CA THR A 263 1.23 -4.14 26.91
C THR A 263 2.47 -3.24 26.93
N ALA A 264 3.66 -3.84 27.00
CA ALA A 264 4.91 -3.10 26.83
C ALA A 264 4.96 -2.55 25.39
N ARG A 265 4.61 -1.28 25.22
CA ARG A 265 4.69 -0.56 23.93
C ARG A 265 6.07 0.13 23.84
N PRO A 266 6.90 -0.19 22.84
CA PRO A 266 8.14 0.57 22.61
C PRO A 266 7.80 2.03 22.29
N ALA A 267 8.57 2.97 22.86
CA ALA A 267 8.53 4.38 22.44
C ALA A 267 9.12 4.52 21.02
N PRO A 268 8.79 5.57 20.25
CA PRO A 268 9.32 5.79 18.90
C PRO A 268 10.86 5.76 18.81
N GLU A 269 11.54 6.19 19.86
CA GLU A 269 13.01 6.16 19.98
C GLU A 269 13.59 4.73 20.01
N ASN A 270 12.82 3.76 20.49
CA ASN A 270 13.25 2.36 20.54
C ASN A 270 13.24 1.70 19.16
N ALA A 271 12.41 2.18 18.21
CA ALA A 271 12.30 1.59 16.89
C ALA A 271 13.64 1.63 16.13
N ALA A 272 14.29 2.80 16.11
CA ALA A 272 15.60 2.95 15.47
C ALA A 272 16.67 2.05 16.11
N VAL A 273 16.70 1.98 17.45
CA VAL A 273 17.66 1.15 18.19
C VAL A 273 17.43 -0.34 17.91
N ILE A 274 16.18 -0.79 17.84
CA ILE A 274 15.82 -2.17 17.51
C ILE A 274 16.24 -2.49 16.08
N VAL A 275 15.92 -1.63 15.10
CA VAL A 275 16.28 -1.84 13.69
C VAL A 275 17.80 -1.93 13.53
N ASP A 276 18.55 -1.02 14.14
CA ASP A 276 20.01 -1.02 14.08
C ASP A 276 20.62 -2.27 14.74
N ALA A 277 20.11 -2.68 15.89
CA ALA A 277 20.58 -3.88 16.57
C ALA A 277 20.26 -5.16 15.78
N ALA A 278 19.05 -5.26 15.22
CA ALA A 278 18.61 -6.38 14.41
C ALA A 278 19.43 -6.48 13.10
N ARG A 279 19.67 -5.34 12.44
CA ARG A 279 20.51 -5.27 11.24
C ARG A 279 21.94 -5.72 11.51
N ARG A 280 22.56 -5.28 12.61
CA ARG A 280 23.90 -5.76 13.02
C ARG A 280 23.93 -7.25 13.31
N ALA A 281 22.80 -7.82 13.73
CA ALA A 281 22.64 -9.24 13.99
C ALA A 281 22.21 -10.06 12.75
N GLY A 282 21.97 -9.44 11.60
CA GLY A 282 21.51 -10.11 10.38
C GLY A 282 20.06 -10.61 10.45
N LEU A 283 19.22 -10.00 11.30
CA LEU A 283 17.79 -10.34 11.41
C LEU A 283 16.95 -9.51 10.44
N VAL A 284 15.90 -10.13 9.90
CA VAL A 284 14.81 -9.43 9.21
C VAL A 284 14.00 -8.64 10.23
N THR A 285 13.63 -7.40 9.93
CA THR A 285 12.91 -6.51 10.82
C THR A 285 11.47 -6.27 10.38
N VAL A 286 10.54 -6.42 11.34
CA VAL A 286 9.11 -6.23 11.12
C VAL A 286 8.55 -5.25 12.12
N ALA A 287 8.11 -4.09 11.65
CA ALA A 287 7.54 -3.05 12.50
C ALA A 287 6.01 -3.07 12.44
N HIS A 288 5.32 -3.27 13.55
CA HIS A 288 3.86 -3.34 13.64
C HIS A 288 3.24 -2.05 14.14
N VAL A 289 2.64 -1.27 13.25
CA VAL A 289 1.86 -0.09 13.59
C VAL A 289 0.52 -0.53 14.18
N THR A 290 0.38 -0.34 15.50
CA THR A 290 -0.79 -0.82 16.24
C THR A 290 -2.01 0.07 16.02
N GLU A 291 -3.21 -0.53 15.99
CA GLU A 291 -4.47 0.20 15.84
C GLU A 291 -4.51 1.09 14.57
N ALA A 292 -3.89 0.63 13.49
CA ALA A 292 -3.70 1.37 12.25
C ALA A 292 -5.03 1.79 11.59
N PHE A 293 -6.07 0.98 11.76
CA PHE A 293 -7.37 1.20 11.13
C PHE A 293 -8.38 1.92 12.06
N ALA A 294 -7.92 2.51 13.16
CA ALA A 294 -8.76 3.33 14.01
C ALA A 294 -9.18 4.63 13.29
N GLU A 295 -10.37 5.13 13.63
CA GLU A 295 -10.92 6.34 13.02
C GLU A 295 -10.04 7.57 13.33
N GLY A 296 -9.86 8.45 12.34
CA GLY A 296 -9.06 9.67 12.49
C GLY A 296 -7.54 9.47 12.61
N ARG A 297 -7.02 8.25 12.40
CA ARG A 297 -5.57 7.96 12.51
C ARG A 297 -4.80 7.87 11.20
N ALA A 298 -5.46 8.02 10.04
CA ALA A 298 -4.86 7.78 8.72
C ALA A 298 -3.54 8.55 8.51
N ASP A 299 -3.52 9.87 8.71
CA ASP A 299 -2.32 10.69 8.50
C ASP A 299 -1.16 10.29 9.42
N ALA A 300 -1.46 9.97 10.68
CA ALA A 300 -0.46 9.57 11.66
C ALA A 300 0.12 8.18 11.36
N VAL A 301 -0.71 7.27 10.84
CA VAL A 301 -0.29 5.95 10.34
C VAL A 301 0.58 6.10 9.11
N LEU A 302 0.16 6.89 8.12
CA LEU A 302 0.96 7.14 6.90
C LEU A 302 2.31 7.77 7.23
N SER A 303 2.35 8.70 8.17
CA SER A 303 3.59 9.29 8.68
C SER A 303 4.48 8.25 9.38
N ALA A 304 3.91 7.33 10.17
CA ALA A 304 4.66 6.24 10.80
C ALA A 304 5.22 5.26 9.77
N VAL A 305 4.41 4.88 8.76
CA VAL A 305 4.82 4.00 7.66
C VAL A 305 6.00 4.60 6.90
N GLY A 306 5.93 5.88 6.51
CA GLY A 306 7.03 6.57 5.83
C GLY A 306 8.32 6.57 6.64
N ARG A 307 8.25 6.91 7.94
CA ARG A 307 9.43 6.87 8.83
C ARG A 307 10.02 5.47 8.96
N LEU A 308 9.20 4.43 9.07
CA LEU A 308 9.67 3.05 9.21
C LEU A 308 10.34 2.55 7.92
N ALA A 309 9.85 2.98 6.76
CA ALA A 309 10.50 2.72 5.48
C ALA A 309 11.86 3.43 5.38
N GLU A 310 11.95 4.70 5.81
CA GLU A 310 13.21 5.46 5.86
C GLU A 310 14.23 4.88 6.86
N LEU A 311 13.77 4.34 8.00
CA LEU A 311 14.62 3.62 8.95
C LEU A 311 15.19 2.32 8.36
N GLY A 312 14.59 1.81 7.27
CA GLY A 312 15.00 0.59 6.59
C GLY A 312 14.54 -0.66 7.33
N CYS A 313 13.27 -0.69 7.75
CA CYS A 313 12.59 -1.92 8.13
C CYS A 313 12.39 -2.81 6.88
N ASP A 314 12.47 -4.12 7.04
CA ASP A 314 12.28 -5.07 5.92
C ASP A 314 10.80 -5.30 5.61
N GLU A 315 9.93 -5.22 6.61
CA GLU A 315 8.48 -5.31 6.47
C GLU A 315 7.76 -4.36 7.45
N ILE A 316 6.60 -3.83 7.05
CA ILE A 316 5.77 -2.98 7.92
C ILE A 316 4.36 -3.57 8.07
N GLY A 317 3.98 -3.88 9.31
CA GLY A 317 2.67 -4.39 9.69
C GLY A 317 1.70 -3.29 10.09
N LEU A 318 0.46 -3.41 9.62
CA LEU A 318 -0.67 -2.59 10.06
C LEU A 318 -1.67 -3.47 10.80
N GLU A 319 -1.86 -3.21 12.10
CA GLU A 319 -2.72 -4.04 12.94
C GLU A 319 -4.09 -3.39 13.19
N GLU A 320 -5.14 -4.18 13.01
CA GLU A 320 -6.49 -3.81 13.41
C GLU A 320 -6.65 -3.85 14.94
N GLY A 321 -7.21 -2.77 15.46
CA GLY A 321 -7.37 -2.58 16.90
C GLY A 321 -8.62 -3.24 17.50
N GLY A 322 -9.07 -2.67 18.62
CA GLY A 322 -10.23 -3.14 19.36
C GLY A 322 -11.56 -2.95 18.61
N LEU A 323 -11.68 -1.91 17.79
CA LEU A 323 -12.86 -1.60 17.00
C LEU A 323 -12.74 -2.15 15.57
N PRO A 324 -13.81 -2.74 15.00
CA PRO A 324 -13.79 -3.24 13.63
C PRO A 324 -13.53 -2.12 12.61
N ALA A 325 -12.61 -2.36 11.69
CA ALA A 325 -12.35 -1.50 10.55
C ALA A 325 -13.37 -1.78 9.44
N SER A 326 -13.94 -0.71 8.87
CA SER A 326 -14.82 -0.86 7.71
C SER A 326 -14.01 -1.20 6.44
N PRO A 327 -14.59 -1.94 5.49
CA PRO A 327 -14.03 -2.17 4.16
C PRO A 327 -13.47 -0.92 3.47
N LEU A 328 -14.20 0.20 3.56
CA LEU A 328 -13.77 1.47 2.97
C LEU A 328 -12.55 2.04 3.67
N ARG A 329 -12.50 1.98 5.01
CA ARG A 329 -11.35 2.49 5.78
C ARG A 329 -10.09 1.68 5.52
N VAL A 330 -10.22 0.35 5.42
CA VAL A 330 -9.10 -0.53 5.06
C VAL A 330 -8.57 -0.19 3.68
N ARG A 331 -9.45 -0.07 2.67
CA ARG A 331 -9.08 0.29 1.30
C ARG A 331 -8.36 1.64 1.25
N ASP A 332 -8.97 2.67 1.80
CA ASP A 332 -8.50 4.04 1.63
C ASP A 332 -7.12 4.22 2.29
N LEU A 333 -6.92 3.65 3.49
CA LEU A 333 -5.63 3.66 4.16
C LEU A 333 -4.56 2.86 3.41
N LEU A 334 -4.87 1.62 2.99
CA LEU A 334 -3.86 0.75 2.37
C LEU A 334 -3.39 1.26 1.02
N GLN A 335 -4.27 1.89 0.23
CA GLN A 335 -3.87 2.46 -1.07
C GLN A 335 -2.79 3.55 -0.92
N ASP A 336 -2.86 4.37 0.12
CA ASP A 336 -1.86 5.39 0.38
C ASP A 336 -0.65 4.80 1.13
N ALA A 337 -0.87 3.86 2.06
CA ALA A 337 0.20 3.24 2.84
C ALA A 337 1.15 2.41 1.96
N VAL A 338 0.63 1.66 0.98
CA VAL A 338 1.48 0.91 0.03
C VAL A 338 2.34 1.85 -0.80
N ALA A 339 1.81 3.00 -1.22
CA ALA A 339 2.57 4.00 -1.96
C ALA A 339 3.67 4.63 -1.08
N ALA A 340 3.36 4.90 0.19
CA ALA A 340 4.28 5.49 1.17
C ALA A 340 5.39 4.52 1.62
N ALA A 341 5.09 3.22 1.71
CA ALA A 341 6.04 2.21 2.18
C ALA A 341 7.09 1.81 1.14
N ARG A 342 6.83 2.01 -0.16
CA ARG A 342 7.68 1.49 -1.24
C ARG A 342 9.17 1.87 -1.05
N PRO A 343 10.09 0.91 -1.21
CA PRO A 343 9.88 -0.47 -1.69
C PRO A 343 9.50 -1.51 -0.61
N VAL A 344 9.32 -1.10 0.65
CA VAL A 344 9.08 -2.01 1.78
C VAL A 344 7.70 -2.68 1.68
N PRO A 345 7.61 -4.02 1.72
CA PRO A 345 6.33 -4.73 1.69
C PRO A 345 5.50 -4.45 2.94
N LEU A 346 4.19 -4.32 2.73
CA LEU A 346 3.21 -4.24 3.82
C LEU A 346 2.67 -5.62 4.18
N ARG A 347 2.42 -5.79 5.48
CA ARG A 347 1.65 -6.88 6.06
C ARG A 347 0.46 -6.32 6.85
N VAL A 348 -0.59 -7.12 7.01
CA VAL A 348 -1.77 -6.72 7.80
C VAL A 348 -2.15 -7.77 8.82
N ARG A 349 -2.52 -7.33 10.02
CA ARG A 349 -3.20 -8.16 11.02
C ARG A 349 -4.64 -7.68 11.13
N LEU A 350 -5.55 -8.39 10.46
CA LEU A 350 -6.98 -8.10 10.48
C LEU A 350 -7.68 -9.06 11.44
N ARG A 351 -8.89 -8.68 11.88
CA ARG A 351 -9.70 -9.43 12.83
C ARG A 351 -11.00 -9.87 12.18
N GLU A 352 -11.43 -11.08 12.51
CA GLU A 352 -12.71 -11.59 12.02
C GLU A 352 -13.80 -11.19 13.01
N ARG A 353 -14.65 -10.25 12.59
CA ARG A 353 -15.79 -9.75 13.37
C ARG A 353 -16.96 -9.54 12.45
N HIS A 354 -18.09 -10.19 12.73
CA HIS A 354 -19.33 -10.03 11.96
C HIS A 354 -19.21 -10.37 10.46
N GLY A 355 -18.22 -11.18 10.04
CA GLY A 355 -18.04 -11.60 8.64
C GLY A 355 -17.30 -10.59 7.76
N ILE A 356 -16.84 -9.45 8.31
CA ILE A 356 -16.16 -8.41 7.52
C ILE A 356 -14.66 -8.64 7.40
N GLY A 357 -14.07 -9.52 8.21
CA GLY A 357 -12.62 -9.76 8.23
C GLY A 357 -12.11 -10.31 6.90
N MET A 358 -12.79 -11.31 6.33
CA MET A 358 -12.48 -11.83 4.99
C MET A 358 -12.69 -10.81 3.87
N VAL A 359 -13.70 -9.94 3.99
CA VAL A 359 -13.90 -8.83 3.04
C VAL A 359 -12.70 -7.88 3.11
N ASN A 360 -12.24 -7.56 4.31
CA ASN A 360 -11.06 -6.73 4.53
C ASN A 360 -9.78 -7.41 4.00
N ALA A 361 -9.66 -8.74 4.09
CA ALA A 361 -8.53 -9.48 3.51
C ALA A 361 -8.48 -9.35 1.97
N LEU A 362 -9.61 -9.56 1.28
CA LEU A 362 -9.72 -9.33 -0.17
C LEU A 362 -9.36 -7.89 -0.53
N ILE A 363 -9.83 -6.91 0.24
CA ILE A 363 -9.51 -5.51 0.02
C ILE A 363 -8.02 -5.24 0.22
N ALA A 364 -7.38 -5.86 1.21
CA ALA A 364 -5.96 -5.73 1.43
C ALA A 364 -5.15 -6.29 0.26
N MET A 365 -5.50 -7.47 -0.27
CA MET A 365 -4.90 -8.04 -1.49
C MET A 365 -5.06 -7.08 -2.66
N LYS A 366 -6.28 -6.59 -2.88
CA LYS A 366 -6.59 -5.55 -3.88
C LYS A 366 -6.02 -4.18 -3.55
N SER A 367 -5.28 -4.00 -2.46
CA SER A 367 -4.56 -2.75 -2.17
C SER A 367 -3.06 -2.95 -2.28
N GLY A 368 -2.59 -4.14 -2.70
CA GLY A 368 -1.18 -4.47 -2.87
C GLY A 368 -0.51 -5.15 -1.68
N VAL A 369 -1.27 -5.51 -0.63
CA VAL A 369 -0.75 -6.28 0.51
C VAL A 369 -0.55 -7.74 0.10
N ARG A 370 0.62 -8.29 0.40
CA ARG A 370 0.98 -9.69 0.08
C ARG A 370 1.21 -10.54 1.33
N LEU A 371 1.30 -9.92 2.49
CA LEU A 371 1.69 -10.57 3.74
C LEU A 371 0.56 -10.42 4.76
N PHE A 372 0.19 -11.52 5.42
CA PHE A 372 -0.90 -11.53 6.38
C PHE A 372 -0.44 -12.09 7.72
N ASP A 373 -0.65 -11.33 8.78
CA ASP A 373 -0.51 -11.79 10.15
C ASP A 373 -1.82 -12.38 10.63
N THR A 374 -1.82 -13.68 10.79
CA THR A 374 -2.98 -14.53 11.09
C THR A 374 -2.78 -15.23 12.42
N THR A 375 -3.76 -16.03 12.81
CA THR A 375 -3.63 -17.00 13.89
C THR A 375 -4.34 -18.27 13.47
N LEU A 376 -3.72 -19.44 13.61
CA LEU A 376 -4.31 -20.73 13.31
C LEU A 376 -5.70 -20.86 13.95
N GLY A 377 -6.74 -21.19 13.18
CA GLY A 377 -8.11 -21.29 13.70
C GLY A 377 -8.76 -19.96 14.09
N GLY A 378 -8.06 -18.82 13.97
CA GLY A 378 -8.53 -17.51 14.42
C GLY A 378 -8.75 -17.41 15.92
N VAL A 379 -8.02 -18.22 16.71
CA VAL A 379 -8.31 -18.44 18.14
C VAL A 379 -8.16 -17.22 19.05
N ASP A 380 -7.45 -16.18 18.61
CA ASP A 380 -7.32 -14.89 19.30
C ASP A 380 -8.18 -13.78 18.66
N GLY A 381 -9.05 -14.15 17.71
CA GLY A 381 -9.92 -13.27 16.94
C GLY A 381 -9.25 -12.58 15.74
N ALA A 382 -7.96 -12.86 15.46
CA ALA A 382 -7.37 -12.53 14.17
C ALA A 382 -7.97 -13.42 13.06
N LEU A 383 -7.69 -13.08 11.80
CA LEU A 383 -8.09 -13.94 10.69
C LEU A 383 -7.46 -15.35 10.83
N PRO A 384 -8.24 -16.43 10.60
CA PRO A 384 -7.69 -17.77 10.48
C PRO A 384 -6.78 -17.87 9.25
N GLY A 385 -5.56 -18.40 9.42
CA GLY A 385 -4.60 -18.53 8.33
C GLY A 385 -5.12 -19.43 7.21
N GLU A 386 -5.76 -20.54 7.57
CA GLU A 386 -6.37 -21.48 6.64
C GLU A 386 -7.53 -20.87 5.82
N ASP A 387 -8.31 -19.97 6.40
CA ASP A 387 -9.41 -19.27 5.72
C ASP A 387 -8.87 -18.22 4.73
N VAL A 388 -7.77 -17.53 5.07
CA VAL A 388 -7.08 -16.60 4.17
C VAL A 388 -6.48 -17.34 2.97
N LEU A 389 -5.85 -18.51 3.19
CA LEU A 389 -5.30 -19.33 2.10
C LEU A 389 -6.39 -19.96 1.24
N PHE A 390 -7.54 -20.31 1.83
CA PHE A 390 -8.71 -20.73 1.06
C PHE A 390 -9.22 -19.62 0.15
N LEU A 391 -9.39 -18.40 0.68
CA LEU A 391 -9.76 -17.24 -0.13
C LEU A 391 -8.76 -17.02 -1.28
N ALA A 392 -7.46 -17.10 -1.01
CA ALA A 392 -6.42 -16.94 -2.03
C ALA A 392 -6.55 -17.95 -3.17
N GLU A 393 -6.77 -19.23 -2.87
CA GLU A 393 -7.01 -20.28 -3.88
C GLU A 393 -8.24 -19.95 -4.74
N GLN A 394 -9.35 -19.52 -4.12
CA GLN A 394 -10.57 -19.14 -4.86
C GLN A 394 -10.36 -17.92 -5.79
N LEU A 395 -9.32 -17.13 -5.51
CA LEU A 395 -8.94 -15.96 -6.29
C LEU A 395 -7.81 -16.23 -7.30
N ASN A 396 -7.33 -17.48 -7.41
CA ASN A 396 -6.16 -17.88 -8.18
C ASN A 396 -4.87 -17.13 -7.77
N VAL A 397 -4.72 -16.88 -6.47
CA VAL A 397 -3.52 -16.28 -5.87
C VAL A 397 -2.71 -17.39 -5.21
N ALA A 398 -1.42 -17.51 -5.58
CA ALA A 398 -0.54 -18.54 -5.05
C ALA A 398 -0.17 -18.29 -3.57
N SER A 399 0.31 -19.33 -2.90
CA SER A 399 0.97 -19.19 -1.61
C SER A 399 2.05 -20.25 -1.45
N PRO A 400 3.21 -19.91 -0.84
CA PRO A 400 4.23 -20.91 -0.52
C PRO A 400 3.84 -21.76 0.70
N VAL A 401 2.72 -21.43 1.37
CA VAL A 401 2.28 -22.11 2.58
C VAL A 401 1.38 -23.30 2.25
N ASP A 402 1.71 -24.47 2.80
CA ASP A 402 0.88 -25.68 2.68
C ASP A 402 -0.40 -25.56 3.52
N ARG A 403 -1.52 -25.20 2.87
CA ARG A 403 -2.83 -25.11 3.51
C ARG A 403 -3.28 -26.43 4.15
N THR A 404 -2.93 -27.58 3.57
CA THR A 404 -3.34 -28.90 4.10
C THR A 404 -2.71 -29.12 5.47
N ALA A 405 -1.43 -28.76 5.63
CA ALA A 405 -0.75 -28.81 6.91
C ALA A 405 -1.35 -27.82 7.93
N LEU A 406 -1.81 -26.63 7.51
CA LEU A 406 -2.54 -25.71 8.39
C LEU A 406 -3.87 -26.30 8.87
N ILE A 407 -4.64 -26.93 7.98
CA ILE A 407 -5.89 -27.62 8.33
C ILE A 407 -5.62 -28.74 9.36
N ALA A 408 -4.60 -29.56 9.14
CA ALA A 408 -4.21 -30.60 10.10
C ALA A 408 -3.80 -30.02 11.46
N GLY A 409 -3.07 -28.89 11.46
CA GLY A 409 -2.73 -28.15 12.67
C GLY A 409 -3.97 -27.62 13.41
N ALA A 410 -4.96 -27.10 12.67
CA ALA A 410 -6.22 -26.61 13.23
C ALA A 410 -7.02 -27.75 13.88
N VAL A 411 -7.07 -28.93 13.26
CA VAL A 411 -7.69 -30.13 13.85
C VAL A 411 -7.00 -30.53 15.15
N ASP A 412 -5.66 -30.57 15.19
CA ASP A 412 -4.93 -30.86 16.43
C ASP A 412 -5.19 -29.80 17.52
N LEU A 413 -5.22 -28.52 17.13
CA LEU A 413 -5.54 -27.41 18.01
C LEU A 413 -6.95 -27.54 18.61
N GLU A 414 -7.96 -27.90 17.81
CA GLU A 414 -9.34 -28.07 18.27
C GLU A 414 -9.45 -29.08 19.42
N THR A 415 -8.67 -30.18 19.38
CA THR A 415 -8.66 -31.19 20.45
C THR A 415 -8.25 -30.65 21.81
N CYS A 416 -7.38 -29.64 21.85
CA CYS A 416 -6.95 -28.99 23.10
C CYS A 416 -7.71 -27.70 23.40
N TRP A 417 -8.33 -27.10 22.39
CA TRP A 417 -9.15 -25.91 22.55
C TRP A 417 -10.47 -26.21 23.27
N GLY A 418 -10.98 -27.45 23.12
CA GLY A 418 -12.17 -27.94 23.82
C GLY A 418 -13.49 -27.39 23.26
N SER A 419 -13.43 -26.64 22.17
CA SER A 419 -14.59 -26.14 21.43
C SER A 419 -14.23 -25.98 19.96
N GLY A 420 -15.25 -25.86 19.11
CA GLY A 420 -15.04 -25.51 17.72
C GLY A 420 -14.22 -24.24 17.57
N LEU A 421 -13.16 -24.27 16.74
CA LEU A 421 -12.35 -23.07 16.45
C LEU A 421 -13.13 -22.08 15.57
N PRO A 422 -12.91 -20.77 15.69
CA PRO A 422 -13.56 -19.75 14.86
C PRO A 422 -13.42 -19.94 13.34
N GLY A 423 -12.28 -20.46 12.88
CA GLY A 423 -12.04 -20.79 11.48
C GLY A 423 -13.11 -21.72 10.91
N ARG A 424 -13.42 -21.54 9.62
CA ARG A 424 -14.52 -22.28 8.97
C ARG A 424 -14.02 -23.37 8.05
N THR A 425 -12.85 -23.18 7.43
CA THR A 425 -12.43 -24.03 6.31
C THR A 425 -11.92 -25.40 6.73
N TYR A 426 -11.32 -25.53 7.91
CA TYR A 426 -10.87 -26.85 8.40
C TYR A 426 -12.04 -27.82 8.68
N ARG A 427 -13.27 -27.29 8.86
CA ARG A 427 -14.47 -28.13 9.09
C ARG A 427 -15.09 -28.69 7.81
N SER A 428 -14.83 -28.08 6.65
CA SER A 428 -15.31 -28.57 5.35
C SER A 428 -14.37 -29.61 4.70
N ALA A 429 -13.19 -29.83 5.28
CA ALA A 429 -12.19 -30.78 4.81
C ALA A 429 -12.27 -32.16 5.51
N CYS A 430 -13.17 -32.32 6.49
CA CYS A 430 -13.42 -33.55 7.25
C CYS A 430 -14.69 -34.26 6.80
#